data_AF-A0A8S3RYP3-F1
#
_entry.id   AF-A0A8S3RYP3-F1
#
_cell.length_a   1.000
_cell.length_b   1.000
_cell.length_c   1.000
_cell.angle_alpha   90.00
_cell.angle_beta   90.00
_cell.angle_gamma   90.00
#
_symmetry.space_group_name_H-M   'P 1'
#
loop_
_entity.id
_entity.type
_entity.pdbx_description
1 polymer ?
#
loop_
_entity_poly.entity_id
_entity_poly.type
_entity_poly.pdbx_seq_one_letter_code
_entity_poly.pdbx_strand_id
1 'polypeptide(L)'
;MTFWDSDAIVFDNCDKWCHIGCVNISPSMYEKFGNSSALWICPICDTPYHSRTIFQSYLSSGNSILNPNSYSVLSDSSAFSLSFNINDSHENFGDPVATSSPKPPVTKQLKNKNINRQNSLRVLQINFRSCKNKVPQIENLLTSSKPDIIIGNETWLNKDVLSSEIFPNTLFEDVFRNDRVGKEGGGVLIAIKKGIICQEVYKSKNVELIAAQINITDTKSLVIISAYRPPNKNDIDYLKQMIIEINELKLKFKNSTFWLGGDFNLPDIKWPEQNISGSMYTKELNEAFIDMLNNLGIEQMVDFPTRKDNILDLFCTNQPALITKIKSIPGISDHDIVLVDAICKPQRSKQSQHKIYLWKKVDIKKIKDITSHFISELISQANENLNIDQLWNKFKEGSNKIIDDNVPSKITKSKYTNPWANRDIDHLCKKQRKAYNKAKKTGKQEHKDKYKKLKATAQREIRRAQSTYMQEIISPQLEEKPKSFWQFIKAKKQKHLECHH
;
A
#
# COMPACT_ATOMS: atom_id res chain seq x y z
N MET A 1 9.61 28.28 8.79
CA MET A 1 10.44 27.13 8.37
C MET A 1 10.78 26.33 9.62
N THR A 2 10.13 25.19 9.86
CA THR A 2 10.49 24.27 10.93
C THR A 2 11.02 22.99 10.29
N PHE A 3 12.20 22.55 10.73
CA PHE A 3 12.78 21.25 10.42
C PHE A 3 12.26 20.28 11.47
N TRP A 4 11.63 19.19 11.01
CA TRP A 4 11.17 18.12 11.88
C TRP A 4 12.34 17.14 12.04
N ASP A 5 12.90 17.15 13.24
CA ASP A 5 14.00 16.30 13.67
C ASP A 5 13.46 14.95 14.15
N SER A 6 14.15 13.86 13.84
CA SER A 6 13.83 12.53 14.36
C SER A 6 14.71 12.22 15.57
N ASP A 7 14.09 12.09 16.74
CA ASP A 7 14.78 11.87 18.02
C ASP A 7 15.64 10.59 18.07
N ALA A 8 16.82 10.65 18.71
CA ALA A 8 17.80 9.56 18.73
C ALA A 8 18.74 9.52 19.94
N ILE A 9 19.21 8.33 20.30
CA ILE A 9 20.09 8.08 21.46
C ILE A 9 21.51 7.70 21.03
N VAL A 10 22.51 8.05 21.84
CA VAL A 10 23.89 7.52 21.73
C VAL A 10 24.07 6.38 22.72
N PHE A 11 24.76 5.33 22.29
CA PHE A 11 25.23 4.28 23.19
C PHE A 11 26.62 4.61 23.75
N ASP A 12 26.76 4.70 25.07
CA ASP A 12 28.01 5.01 25.79
C ASP A 12 29.19 4.09 25.42
N ASN A 13 28.91 2.86 24.96
CA ASN A 13 29.96 1.86 24.67
C ASN A 13 30.45 1.89 23.22
N CYS A 14 29.84 2.67 22.32
CA CYS A 14 30.23 2.65 20.90
C CYS A 14 30.07 3.98 20.15
N ASP A 15 29.64 5.06 20.80
CA ASP A 15 29.39 6.39 20.19
C ASP A 15 28.48 6.35 18.94
N LYS A 16 27.66 5.30 18.80
CA LYS A 16 26.73 5.14 17.69
C LYS A 16 25.35 5.68 18.05
N TRP A 17 24.83 6.52 17.17
CA TRP A 17 23.50 7.09 17.28
C TRP A 17 22.43 6.14 16.73
N CYS A 18 21.30 5.97 17.44
CA CYS A 18 20.17 5.12 17.03
C CYS A 18 18.83 5.84 17.19
N HIS A 19 17.93 5.71 16.20
CA HIS A 19 16.56 6.22 16.35
C HIS A 19 15.84 5.56 17.52
N ILE A 20 15.09 6.33 18.30
CA ILE A 20 14.29 5.82 19.43
C ILE A 20 13.35 4.70 18.99
N GLY A 21 12.69 4.88 17.84
CA GLY A 21 11.78 3.87 17.28
C GLY A 21 12.49 2.56 16.88
N CYS A 22 13.81 2.58 16.71
CA CYS A 22 14.60 1.39 16.39
C CYS A 22 15.02 0.60 17.63
N VAL A 23 15.12 1.25 18.79
CA VAL A 23 15.45 0.63 20.08
C VAL A 23 14.24 0.50 21.02
N ASN A 24 13.06 0.97 20.60
CA ASN A 24 11.78 0.82 21.28
C ASN A 24 11.76 1.48 22.69
N ILE A 25 12.43 2.63 22.82
CA ILE A 25 12.44 3.46 24.03
C ILE A 25 11.23 4.41 24.01
N SER A 26 10.67 4.76 25.17
CA SER A 26 9.56 5.70 25.24
C SER A 26 10.04 7.16 25.09
N PRO A 27 9.23 8.07 24.51
CA PRO A 27 9.57 9.49 24.44
C PRO A 27 9.91 10.10 25.81
N SER A 28 9.23 9.67 26.87
CA SER A 28 9.49 10.08 28.25
C SER A 28 10.83 9.61 28.83
N MET A 29 11.37 8.49 28.35
CA MET A 29 12.72 8.05 28.72
C MET A 29 13.78 8.84 27.95
N TYR A 30 13.49 9.23 26.70
CA TYR A 30 14.39 10.02 25.87
C TYR A 30 14.56 11.46 26.34
N GLU A 31 13.49 12.12 26.80
CA GLU A 31 13.58 13.47 27.37
C GLU A 31 14.57 13.55 28.56
N LYS A 32 14.85 12.42 29.22
CA LYS A 32 15.88 12.34 30.28
C LYS A 32 17.32 12.27 29.76
N PHE A 33 17.54 12.09 28.45
CA PHE A 33 18.85 11.81 27.83
C PHE A 33 19.25 12.82 26.73
N GLY A 34 18.57 13.96 26.57
CA GLY A 34 18.81 14.90 25.44
C GLY A 34 20.26 15.41 25.33
N ASN A 35 20.75 15.99 24.23
CA ASN A 35 20.35 16.15 22.82
C ASN A 35 21.69 16.30 22.05
N SER A 36 21.81 15.84 20.80
CA SER A 36 22.85 16.40 19.90
C SER A 36 22.37 16.58 18.47
N SER A 37 22.95 17.59 17.81
CA SER A 37 22.62 18.11 16.49
C SER A 37 23.61 17.66 15.40
N ALA A 38 24.24 16.50 15.56
CA ALA A 38 25.15 15.94 14.56
C ALA A 38 24.41 15.20 13.43
N LEU A 39 24.98 15.17 12.22
CA LEU A 39 24.55 14.30 11.12
C LEU A 39 25.05 12.87 11.37
N TRP A 40 24.16 11.89 11.41
CA TRP A 40 24.50 10.48 11.64
C TRP A 40 23.55 9.53 10.89
N ILE A 41 23.97 8.27 10.74
CA ILE A 41 23.21 7.17 10.14
C ILE A 41 22.94 6.12 11.21
N CYS A 42 21.69 5.69 11.36
CA CYS A 42 21.34 4.70 12.36
C CYS A 42 21.89 3.32 12.03
N PRO A 43 22.67 2.65 12.90
CA PRO A 43 23.20 1.31 12.62
C PRO A 43 22.12 0.22 12.65
N ILE A 44 20.90 0.54 13.12
CA ILE A 44 19.77 -0.40 13.19
C ILE A 44 18.87 -0.30 11.96
N CYS A 45 18.68 0.89 11.39
CA CYS A 45 17.79 1.10 10.24
C CYS A 45 18.41 1.77 9.01
N ASP A 46 19.68 2.15 9.10
CA ASP A 46 20.50 2.67 8.00
C ASP A 46 19.94 3.93 7.31
N THR A 47 19.21 4.75 8.07
CA THR A 47 18.64 6.02 7.59
C THR A 47 19.30 7.22 8.27
N PRO A 48 19.48 8.35 7.55
CA PRO A 48 20.04 9.57 8.12
C PRO A 48 19.01 10.34 8.97
N TYR A 49 19.52 11.20 9.86
CA TYR A 49 18.77 12.03 10.83
C TYR A 49 17.69 12.96 10.23
N HIS A 50 17.79 13.33 8.93
CA HIS A 50 16.82 14.21 8.27
C HIS A 50 16.28 13.59 6.97
N SER A 51 15.03 13.10 6.97
CA SER A 51 14.35 12.75 5.71
C SER A 51 12.94 13.32 5.66
N ARG A 52 12.75 14.35 4.81
CA ARG A 52 11.45 14.95 4.51
C ARG A 52 10.71 14.24 3.36
N THR A 53 11.44 13.54 2.49
CA THR A 53 10.92 12.74 1.37
C THR A 53 11.84 11.55 1.12
N ILE A 54 11.29 10.49 0.50
CA ILE A 54 12.04 9.28 0.09
C ILE A 54 13.28 9.68 -0.73
N PHE A 55 13.15 10.63 -1.67
CA PHE A 55 14.25 11.06 -2.53
C PHE A 55 15.37 11.77 -1.78
N GLN A 56 15.05 12.55 -0.75
CA GLN A 56 16.06 13.28 0.01
C GLN A 56 16.92 12.33 0.87
N SER A 57 16.38 11.18 1.28
CA SER A 57 17.18 10.15 2.00
C SER A 57 18.28 9.51 1.14
N TYR A 58 18.05 9.36 -0.17
CA TYR A 58 19.00 8.68 -1.07
C TYR A 58 20.05 9.64 -1.64
N LEU A 59 19.72 10.92 -1.83
CA LEU A 59 20.68 11.92 -2.33
C LEU A 59 21.72 12.32 -1.27
N SER A 60 21.36 12.29 0.02
CA SER A 60 22.28 12.68 1.10
C SER A 60 23.37 11.64 1.42
N SER A 61 23.31 10.45 0.80
CA SER A 61 24.33 9.39 0.95
C SER A 61 25.41 9.43 -0.14
N GLY A 62 25.28 10.33 -1.12
CA GLY A 62 26.31 10.61 -2.13
C GLY A 62 27.12 11.82 -1.71
N ASN A 63 28.42 11.65 -1.49
CA ASN A 63 29.34 12.74 -1.16
C ASN A 63 29.25 13.90 -2.17
N SER A 64 29.11 15.11 -1.60
CA SER A 64 29.54 16.43 -2.10
C SER A 64 29.76 16.60 -3.61
N ILE A 65 28.83 17.28 -4.30
CA ILE A 65 29.18 18.12 -5.45
C ILE A 65 28.40 19.43 -5.36
N LEU A 66 29.07 20.46 -4.83
CA LEU A 66 28.72 21.87 -5.05
C LEU A 66 29.60 22.39 -6.20
N ASN A 67 28.99 22.65 -7.37
CA ASN A 67 29.33 23.61 -8.44
C ASN A 67 30.69 23.51 -9.19
N PRO A 68 30.87 24.21 -10.34
CA PRO A 68 30.02 24.42 -11.52
C PRO A 68 30.75 24.05 -12.84
N ASN A 69 30.05 24.16 -13.99
CA ASN A 69 30.53 23.97 -15.38
C ASN A 69 32.02 24.25 -15.67
N SER A 70 32.69 23.33 -16.39
CA SER A 70 33.59 23.66 -17.52
C SER A 70 33.89 22.42 -18.39
N TYR A 71 33.86 22.61 -19.70
CA TYR A 71 34.29 21.65 -20.72
C TYR A 71 35.83 21.52 -20.72
N SER A 72 36.39 20.30 -20.80
CA SER A 72 37.62 19.99 -21.58
C SER A 72 38.00 18.49 -21.57
N VAL A 73 37.85 17.86 -22.73
CA VAL A 73 38.80 17.06 -23.55
C VAL A 73 39.92 16.21 -22.88
N LEU A 74 39.82 14.89 -23.11
CA LEU A 74 40.83 13.82 -23.32
C LEU A 74 42.00 13.60 -22.33
N SER A 75 42.15 12.37 -21.82
CA SER A 75 43.10 11.36 -22.34
C SER A 75 43.28 10.15 -21.40
N ASP A 76 43.20 8.96 -22.00
CA ASP A 76 43.98 7.73 -21.78
C ASP A 76 44.49 7.33 -20.38
N SER A 77 44.06 6.14 -19.92
CA SER A 77 44.85 4.88 -19.99
C SER A 77 44.76 3.95 -18.75
N SER A 78 44.72 2.66 -19.09
CA SER A 78 45.20 1.47 -18.36
C SER A 78 44.46 0.94 -17.12
N ALA A 79 43.67 -0.10 -17.37
CA ALA A 79 43.72 -1.44 -16.78
C ALA A 79 44.45 -1.65 -15.43
N PHE A 80 43.77 -2.34 -14.51
CA PHE A 80 44.32 -3.57 -13.92
C PHE A 80 43.21 -4.50 -13.42
N SER A 81 43.20 -5.70 -13.97
CA SER A 81 42.44 -6.87 -13.53
C SER A 81 43.16 -7.56 -12.37
N LEU A 82 42.43 -8.01 -11.35
CA LEU A 82 42.84 -9.15 -10.53
C LEU A 82 41.63 -10.04 -10.23
N SER A 83 41.66 -11.21 -10.85
CA SER A 83 40.87 -12.40 -10.57
C SER A 83 41.46 -13.15 -9.39
N PHE A 84 40.60 -13.78 -8.57
CA PHE A 84 40.98 -14.96 -7.80
C PHE A 84 39.77 -15.91 -7.72
N ASN A 85 39.93 -17.07 -8.36
CA ASN A 85 39.13 -18.28 -8.17
C ASN A 85 39.76 -19.08 -7.03
N ILE A 86 38.94 -19.64 -6.13
CA ILE A 86 39.23 -20.93 -5.49
C ILE A 86 37.91 -21.72 -5.39
N ASN A 87 37.97 -22.95 -5.91
CA ASN A 87 36.94 -23.97 -5.98
C ASN A 87 36.86 -24.83 -4.71
N ASP A 88 35.69 -25.46 -4.58
CA ASP A 88 35.38 -26.81 -4.06
C ASP A 88 35.44 -27.13 -2.56
N SER A 89 34.28 -27.55 -2.04
CA SER A 89 34.07 -28.98 -1.73
C SER A 89 32.58 -29.29 -1.51
N HIS A 90 32.11 -30.26 -2.29
CA HIS A 90 30.84 -30.95 -2.18
C HIS A 90 30.88 -31.98 -1.04
N GLU A 91 29.83 -32.03 -0.21
CA GLU A 91 29.43 -33.27 0.45
C GLU A 91 27.92 -33.49 0.36
N ASN A 92 27.59 -34.75 0.11
CA ASN A 92 26.34 -35.27 -0.42
C ASN A 92 25.79 -36.24 0.64
N PHE A 93 24.59 -36.03 1.16
CA PHE A 93 23.91 -37.00 2.04
C PHE A 93 22.46 -37.19 1.58
N GLY A 94 22.11 -38.43 1.29
CA GLY A 94 20.87 -38.84 0.63
C GLY A 94 19.65 -39.02 1.54
N ASP A 95 18.52 -39.22 0.88
CA ASP A 95 17.28 -39.85 1.37
C ASP A 95 17.32 -41.38 1.04
N PRO A 96 16.37 -42.28 1.44
CA PRO A 96 15.05 -42.09 2.09
C PRO A 96 14.65 -43.17 3.16
N VAL A 97 13.40 -43.12 3.67
CA VAL A 97 12.38 -44.23 3.77
C VAL A 97 11.52 -44.24 5.07
N ALA A 98 10.20 -44.52 4.88
CA ALA A 98 9.15 -45.00 5.82
C ALA A 98 8.44 -44.00 6.77
N THR A 99 7.22 -43.52 6.47
CA THR A 99 5.87 -44.09 6.74
C THR A 99 5.42 -44.11 8.20
N SER A 100 4.48 -43.22 8.56
CA SER A 100 3.21 -43.55 9.25
C SER A 100 2.37 -42.29 9.50
N SER A 101 1.10 -42.33 9.11
CA SER A 101 0.12 -41.26 9.28
C SER A 101 -0.88 -41.59 10.39
N PRO A 102 -1.27 -40.64 11.26
CA PRO A 102 -2.52 -40.73 12.01
C PRO A 102 -3.63 -39.92 11.33
N LYS A 103 -4.81 -40.52 11.17
CA LYS A 103 -6.05 -39.89 10.64
C LYS A 103 -6.57 -38.81 11.60
N PRO A 104 -7.09 -37.67 11.10
CA PRO A 104 -7.79 -36.69 11.95
C PRO A 104 -9.28 -37.03 12.15
N PRO A 105 -9.91 -36.59 13.25
CA PRO A 105 -11.32 -36.81 13.53
C PRO A 105 -12.22 -35.91 12.67
N VAL A 106 -13.38 -36.44 12.31
CA VAL A 106 -14.42 -35.83 11.49
C VAL A 106 -15.04 -34.62 12.21
N THR A 107 -14.76 -33.42 11.73
CA THR A 107 -15.60 -32.23 11.96
C THR A 107 -16.20 -31.81 10.62
N LYS A 108 -17.53 -31.71 10.57
CA LYS A 108 -18.28 -31.29 9.38
C LYS A 108 -17.86 -29.87 8.97
N GLN A 109 -16.91 -29.75 8.06
CA GLN A 109 -16.63 -28.50 7.36
C GLN A 109 -17.72 -28.26 6.32
N LEU A 110 -18.43 -27.13 6.48
CA LEU A 110 -19.23 -26.56 5.40
C LEU A 110 -18.34 -26.43 4.15
N LYS A 111 -18.77 -27.06 3.05
CA LYS A 111 -18.04 -27.09 1.79
C LYS A 111 -17.72 -25.65 1.35
N ASN A 112 -16.42 -25.33 1.22
CA ASN A 112 -15.95 -24.10 0.58
C ASN A 112 -16.54 -24.01 -0.83
N LYS A 113 -17.58 -23.19 -1.04
CA LYS A 113 -17.93 -22.75 -2.39
C LYS A 113 -16.71 -22.01 -2.95
N ASN A 114 -16.22 -22.41 -4.12
CA ASN A 114 -15.19 -21.66 -4.85
C ASN A 114 -15.77 -20.29 -5.23
N ILE A 115 -15.64 -19.30 -4.35
CA ILE A 115 -16.08 -17.93 -4.60
C ILE A 115 -15.22 -17.40 -5.75
N ASN A 116 -15.86 -17.08 -6.88
CA ASN A 116 -15.19 -16.40 -7.98
C ASN A 116 -14.67 -15.05 -7.48
N ARG A 117 -13.34 -14.83 -7.55
CA ARG A 117 -12.69 -13.61 -7.05
C ARG A 117 -13.20 -12.32 -7.70
N GLN A 118 -13.87 -12.42 -8.85
CA GLN A 118 -14.53 -11.29 -9.52
C GLN A 118 -15.79 -10.80 -8.77
N ASN A 119 -16.42 -11.67 -7.98
CA ASN A 119 -17.66 -11.40 -7.26
C ASN A 119 -17.44 -11.15 -5.76
N SER A 120 -16.18 -10.96 -5.35
CA SER A 120 -15.80 -10.72 -3.97
C SER A 120 -14.86 -9.53 -3.88
N LEU A 121 -14.93 -8.83 -2.75
CA LEU A 121 -14.00 -7.78 -2.39
C LEU A 121 -13.20 -8.22 -1.17
N ARG A 122 -11.89 -8.00 -1.23
CA ARG A 122 -11.01 -8.11 -0.06
C ARG A 122 -10.68 -6.72 0.48
N VAL A 123 -10.93 -6.51 1.76
CA VAL A 123 -10.66 -5.26 2.47
C VAL A 123 -9.53 -5.48 3.48
N LEU A 124 -8.63 -4.50 3.59
CA LEU A 124 -7.78 -4.35 4.77
C LEU A 124 -8.19 -3.09 5.51
N GLN A 125 -8.52 -3.22 6.79
CA GLN A 125 -8.58 -2.09 7.69
C GLN A 125 -7.30 -2.05 8.51
N ILE A 126 -6.65 -0.88 8.48
CA ILE A 126 -5.28 -0.72 8.97
C ILE A 126 -5.09 0.65 9.63
N ASN A 127 -4.68 0.63 10.90
CA ASN A 127 -4.05 1.78 11.53
C ASN A 127 -2.54 1.78 11.18
N PHE A 128 -2.13 2.73 10.34
CA PHE A 128 -0.77 2.82 9.82
C PHE A 128 0.24 3.30 10.85
N ARG A 129 -0.14 4.24 11.73
CA ARG A 129 0.78 5.03 12.59
C ARG A 129 1.97 5.56 11.79
N SER A 130 1.71 6.38 10.78
CA SER A 130 2.62 6.81 9.71
C SER A 130 2.83 5.81 8.59
N CYS A 131 2.45 6.24 7.37
CA CYS A 131 2.71 5.54 6.12
C CYS A 131 4.14 5.73 5.59
N LYS A 132 4.71 6.94 5.75
CA LYS A 132 5.92 7.38 5.01
C LYS A 132 7.12 6.44 5.22
N ASN A 133 7.35 6.02 6.47
CA ASN A 133 8.47 5.15 6.82
C ASN A 133 8.19 3.65 6.64
N LYS A 134 7.03 3.31 6.05
CA LYS A 134 6.53 1.94 5.94
C LYS A 134 6.22 1.51 4.50
N VAL A 135 6.62 2.28 3.49
CA VAL A 135 6.37 1.96 2.08
C VAL A 135 6.82 0.53 1.69
N PRO A 136 8.04 0.05 2.02
CA PRO A 136 8.42 -1.34 1.75
C PRO A 136 7.45 -2.37 2.33
N GLN A 137 7.02 -2.15 3.57
CA GLN A 137 6.13 -3.03 4.32
C GLN A 137 4.72 -2.99 3.74
N ILE A 138 4.26 -1.81 3.30
CA ILE A 138 3.00 -1.62 2.59
C ILE A 138 3.05 -2.40 1.27
N GLU A 139 4.05 -2.20 0.42
CA GLU A 139 4.15 -2.89 -0.88
C GLU A 139 4.20 -4.42 -0.74
N ASN A 140 4.90 -4.93 0.27
CA ASN A 140 4.91 -6.36 0.60
C ASN A 140 3.54 -6.85 1.12
N LEU A 141 2.86 -6.05 1.94
CA LEU A 141 1.50 -6.34 2.40
C LEU A 141 0.53 -6.41 1.20
N LEU A 142 0.58 -5.44 0.28
CA LEU A 142 -0.24 -5.42 -0.93
C LEU A 142 -0.01 -6.65 -1.81
N THR A 143 1.25 -7.05 -1.97
CA THR A 143 1.62 -8.23 -2.77
C THR A 143 1.09 -9.54 -2.16
N SER A 144 1.21 -9.68 -0.83
CA SER A 144 0.86 -10.92 -0.13
C SER A 144 -0.63 -11.08 0.18
N SER A 145 -1.32 -9.98 0.47
CA SER A 145 -2.76 -10.00 0.82
C SER A 145 -3.66 -9.75 -0.40
N LYS A 146 -3.16 -9.05 -1.42
CA LYS A 146 -3.86 -8.70 -2.67
C LYS A 146 -5.24 -8.10 -2.41
N PRO A 147 -5.32 -6.98 -1.66
CA PRO A 147 -6.59 -6.37 -1.33
C PRO A 147 -7.17 -5.63 -2.52
N ASP A 148 -8.49 -5.45 -2.50
CA ASP A 148 -9.22 -4.62 -3.45
C ASP A 148 -9.51 -3.24 -2.85
N ILE A 149 -9.65 -3.15 -1.52
CA ILE A 149 -9.89 -1.91 -0.78
C ILE A 149 -8.98 -1.86 0.46
N ILE A 150 -8.51 -0.67 0.81
CA ILE A 150 -7.83 -0.39 2.06
C ILE A 150 -8.55 0.75 2.76
N ILE A 151 -8.95 0.53 4.01
CA ILE A 151 -9.49 1.54 4.93
C ILE A 151 -8.37 1.87 5.91
N GLY A 152 -7.87 3.10 5.87
CA GLY A 152 -6.64 3.51 6.54
C GLY A 152 -6.86 4.58 7.59
N ASN A 153 -6.27 4.40 8.76
CA ASN A 153 -6.23 5.40 9.85
C ASN A 153 -4.79 5.73 10.23
N GLU A 154 -4.59 6.87 10.90
CA GLU A 154 -3.27 7.39 11.29
C GLU A 154 -2.25 7.36 10.13
N THR A 155 -2.64 7.90 8.99
CA THR A 155 -1.81 7.91 7.78
C THR A 155 -0.57 8.79 7.93
N TRP A 156 -0.72 9.91 8.66
CA TRP A 156 0.27 10.96 8.89
C TRP A 156 0.81 11.52 7.57
N LEU A 157 -0.06 11.54 6.56
CA LEU A 157 0.20 12.13 5.26
C LEU A 157 -0.19 13.61 5.28
N ASN A 158 0.34 14.33 4.31
CA ASN A 158 0.05 15.73 4.06
C ASN A 158 0.06 15.97 2.55
N LYS A 159 -0.29 17.19 2.15
CA LYS A 159 -0.33 17.63 0.75
C LYS A 159 1.00 17.48 0.00
N ASP A 160 2.12 17.42 0.71
CA ASP A 160 3.46 17.32 0.11
C ASP A 160 3.81 15.87 -0.26
N VAL A 161 3.01 14.88 0.16
CA VAL A 161 3.24 13.46 -0.15
C VAL A 161 2.14 12.93 -1.06
N LEU A 162 2.54 12.59 -2.29
CA LEU A 162 1.62 12.05 -3.29
C LEU A 162 1.14 10.65 -2.89
N SER A 163 -0.11 10.32 -3.21
CA SER A 163 -0.63 8.96 -2.95
C SER A 163 0.16 7.89 -3.68
N SER A 164 0.71 8.19 -4.86
CA SER A 164 1.57 7.32 -5.67
C SER A 164 2.94 7.04 -5.04
N GLU A 165 3.38 7.86 -4.07
CA GLU A 165 4.58 7.57 -3.28
C GLU A 165 4.37 6.39 -2.33
N ILE A 166 3.15 6.27 -1.77
CA ILE A 166 2.78 5.26 -0.79
C ILE A 166 2.16 4.03 -1.43
N PHE A 167 1.23 4.22 -2.38
CA PHE A 167 0.49 3.16 -3.05
C PHE A 167 0.89 3.11 -4.53
N PRO A 168 1.30 1.94 -5.05
CA PRO A 168 1.61 1.81 -6.48
C PRO A 168 0.39 2.15 -7.35
N ASN A 169 0.53 3.14 -8.24
CA ASN A 169 -0.48 3.57 -9.21
C ASN A 169 -0.98 2.44 -10.15
N THR A 170 -0.17 1.41 -10.34
CA THR A 170 -0.52 0.19 -11.08
C THR A 170 -1.54 -0.68 -10.35
N LEU A 171 -1.65 -0.53 -9.02
CA LEU A 171 -2.61 -1.24 -8.18
C LEU A 171 -3.76 -0.35 -7.72
N PHE A 172 -3.48 0.89 -7.30
CA PHE A 172 -4.45 1.82 -6.73
C PHE A 172 -4.37 3.13 -7.49
N GLU A 173 -5.46 3.49 -8.15
CA GLU A 173 -5.60 4.77 -8.84
C GLU A 173 -6.40 5.74 -7.98
N ASP A 174 -7.47 5.23 -7.39
CA ASP A 174 -8.36 5.99 -6.52
C ASP A 174 -7.92 5.86 -5.05
N VAL A 175 -7.19 6.87 -4.57
CA VAL A 175 -6.80 6.99 -3.15
C VAL A 175 -7.36 8.29 -2.59
N PHE A 176 -8.52 8.18 -1.94
CA PHE A 176 -9.20 9.27 -1.28
C PHE A 176 -8.61 9.46 0.12
N ARG A 177 -8.27 10.69 0.51
CA ARG A 177 -7.61 10.99 1.79
C ARG A 177 -8.19 12.22 2.45
N ASN A 178 -8.29 12.18 3.77
CA ASN A 178 -8.55 13.34 4.61
C ASN A 178 -7.34 13.49 5.55
N ASP A 179 -6.39 14.34 5.13
CA ASP A 179 -5.14 14.57 5.84
C ASP A 179 -5.37 15.58 6.97
N ARG A 180 -4.83 15.31 8.15
CA ARG A 180 -4.96 16.21 9.29
C ARG A 180 -4.10 17.47 9.08
N VAL A 181 -4.70 18.64 9.30
CA VAL A 181 -4.01 19.93 9.19
C VAL A 181 -3.49 20.39 10.56
N GLY A 182 -2.27 20.93 10.61
CA GLY A 182 -1.77 21.69 11.76
C GLY A 182 -1.22 20.88 12.94
N LYS A 183 -1.31 19.53 12.93
CA LYS A 183 -0.68 18.66 13.92
C LYS A 183 -0.03 17.45 13.26
N GLU A 184 1.05 16.95 13.85
CA GLU A 184 1.57 15.64 13.50
C GLU A 184 0.63 14.54 14.00
N GLY A 185 0.44 13.53 13.17
CA GLY A 185 -0.37 12.38 13.51
C GLY A 185 -1.86 12.52 13.22
N GLY A 186 -2.49 11.41 12.85
CA GLY A 186 -3.88 11.34 12.37
C GLY A 186 -3.98 11.20 10.86
N GLY A 187 -5.16 11.49 10.33
CA GLY A 187 -5.52 11.37 8.93
C GLY A 187 -6.11 10.00 8.60
N VAL A 188 -7.05 10.00 7.66
CA VAL A 188 -7.76 8.81 7.17
C VAL A 188 -7.68 8.70 5.65
N LEU A 189 -7.76 7.47 5.13
CA LEU A 189 -7.81 7.24 3.69
C LEU A 189 -8.67 6.04 3.31
N ILE A 190 -9.12 6.03 2.06
CA ILE A 190 -9.70 4.89 1.37
C ILE A 190 -8.93 4.71 0.06
N ALA A 191 -8.22 3.59 -0.09
CA ALA A 191 -7.57 3.23 -1.35
C ALA A 191 -8.36 2.12 -2.04
N ILE A 192 -8.76 2.34 -3.29
CA ILE A 192 -9.55 1.43 -4.09
C ILE A 192 -8.74 0.97 -5.30
N LYS A 193 -8.75 -0.33 -5.53
CA LYS A 193 -7.96 -0.97 -6.56
C LYS A 193 -8.39 -0.51 -7.96
N LYS A 194 -7.39 -0.18 -8.77
CA LYS A 194 -7.52 0.30 -10.14
C LYS A 194 -8.48 -0.55 -10.96
N GLY A 195 -9.42 0.15 -11.60
CA GLY A 195 -10.44 -0.43 -12.46
C GLY A 195 -11.71 -0.85 -11.74
N ILE A 196 -11.84 -0.64 -10.43
CA ILE A 196 -13.15 -0.61 -9.75
C ILE A 196 -13.74 0.78 -9.96
N ILE A 197 -15.03 0.87 -10.33
CA ILE A 197 -15.70 2.15 -10.52
C ILE A 197 -16.12 2.70 -9.15
N CYS A 198 -15.56 3.85 -8.78
CA CYS A 198 -15.80 4.49 -7.49
C CYS A 198 -15.66 6.02 -7.55
N GLN A 199 -16.16 6.70 -6.51
CA GLN A 199 -16.03 8.14 -6.34
C GLN A 199 -15.96 8.53 -4.85
N GLU A 200 -15.29 9.63 -4.53
CA GLU A 200 -15.39 10.29 -3.22
C GLU A 200 -16.79 10.90 -3.10
N VAL A 201 -17.50 10.61 -2.01
CA VAL A 201 -18.86 11.15 -1.79
C VAL A 201 -18.95 12.08 -0.60
N TYR A 202 -17.92 12.07 0.26
CA TYR A 202 -17.86 12.91 1.44
C TYR A 202 -16.44 13.01 2.00
N LYS A 203 -16.11 14.20 2.50
CA LYS A 203 -14.87 14.50 3.23
C LYS A 203 -15.19 15.51 4.31
N SER A 204 -15.01 15.11 5.57
CA SER A 204 -15.28 15.98 6.70
C SER A 204 -14.23 17.08 6.83
N LYS A 205 -14.65 18.27 7.26
CA LYS A 205 -13.77 19.36 7.66
C LYS A 205 -13.55 19.41 9.18
N ASN A 206 -14.41 18.73 9.94
CA ASN A 206 -14.48 18.84 11.40
C ASN A 206 -13.81 17.63 12.08
N VAL A 207 -14.01 16.45 11.51
CA VAL A 207 -13.50 15.18 12.05
C VAL A 207 -12.68 14.43 11.00
N GLU A 208 -11.92 13.44 11.44
CA GLU A 208 -11.13 12.59 10.55
C GLU A 208 -12.04 11.50 9.97
N LEU A 209 -12.83 11.90 8.98
CA LEU A 209 -13.79 11.05 8.29
C LEU A 209 -13.76 11.32 6.78
N ILE A 210 -13.77 10.24 6.01
CA ILE A 210 -13.93 10.28 4.55
C ILE A 210 -14.79 9.12 4.09
N ALA A 211 -15.59 9.33 3.04
CA ALA A 211 -16.42 8.28 2.45
C ALA A 211 -16.29 8.21 0.93
N ALA A 212 -16.30 6.98 0.43
CA ALA A 212 -16.29 6.67 -1.00
C ALA A 212 -17.45 5.73 -1.34
N GLN A 213 -18.01 5.90 -2.54
CA GLN A 213 -19.04 5.03 -3.09
C GLN A 213 -18.44 4.15 -4.18
N ILE A 214 -18.74 2.85 -4.11
CA ILE A 214 -18.42 1.87 -5.14
C ILE A 214 -19.73 1.43 -5.80
N ASN A 215 -19.74 1.40 -7.12
CA ASN A 215 -20.85 0.84 -7.86
C ASN A 215 -20.78 -0.68 -7.80
N ILE A 216 -21.84 -1.32 -7.31
CA ILE A 216 -21.96 -2.77 -7.21
C ILE A 216 -22.94 -3.22 -8.30
N THR A 217 -22.64 -4.32 -9.00
CA THR A 217 -23.62 -4.91 -9.91
C THR A 217 -24.78 -5.47 -9.11
N ASP A 218 -26.00 -5.32 -9.61
CA ASP A 218 -27.20 -5.96 -9.05
C ASP A 218 -27.69 -5.37 -7.70
N THR A 219 -27.05 -4.31 -7.18
CA THR A 219 -27.52 -3.52 -6.01
C THR A 219 -27.27 -2.02 -6.23
N LYS A 220 -27.84 -1.13 -5.40
CA LYS A 220 -27.71 0.32 -5.62
C LYS A 220 -26.26 0.82 -5.52
N SER A 221 -25.56 0.56 -4.41
CA SER A 221 -24.12 0.82 -4.25
C SER A 221 -23.59 0.33 -2.90
N LEU A 222 -22.26 0.34 -2.75
CA LEU A 222 -21.54 0.16 -1.50
C LEU A 222 -20.92 1.51 -1.08
N VAL A 223 -21.22 1.98 0.13
CA VAL A 223 -20.59 3.16 0.74
C VAL A 223 -19.57 2.69 1.76
N ILE A 224 -18.35 3.16 1.62
CA ILE A 224 -17.22 2.85 2.49
C ILE A 224 -16.85 4.11 3.24
N ILE A 225 -16.74 4.02 4.56
CA ILE A 225 -16.39 5.12 5.44
C ILE A 225 -15.11 4.72 6.18
N SER A 226 -14.10 5.58 6.08
CA SER A 226 -12.92 5.53 6.94
C SER A 226 -13.05 6.63 7.98
N ALA A 227 -13.10 6.25 9.26
CA ALA A 227 -13.23 7.19 10.37
C ALA A 227 -12.15 6.94 11.42
N TYR A 228 -11.61 8.00 12.00
CA TYR A 228 -10.68 7.90 13.13
C TYR A 228 -11.12 8.86 14.23
N ARG A 229 -11.22 8.35 15.46
CA ARG A 229 -11.40 9.19 16.64
C ARG A 229 -10.08 9.25 17.42
N PRO A 230 -9.46 10.43 17.57
CA PRO A 230 -8.30 10.60 18.44
C PRO A 230 -8.62 10.22 19.89
N PRO A 231 -7.65 9.71 20.67
CA PRO A 231 -7.86 9.28 22.05
C PRO A 231 -7.99 10.46 23.05
N ASN A 232 -8.73 11.52 22.71
CA ASN A 232 -8.95 12.67 23.57
C ASN A 232 -10.16 12.44 24.51
N LYS A 233 -9.91 12.44 25.83
CA LYS A 233 -10.94 12.15 26.84
C LYS A 233 -12.00 13.25 26.98
N ASN A 234 -11.67 14.48 26.62
CA ASN A 234 -12.51 15.65 26.87
C ASN A 234 -13.31 16.09 25.64
N ASP A 235 -13.28 15.30 24.57
CA ASP A 235 -13.80 15.70 23.26
C ASP A 235 -14.99 14.82 22.85
N ILE A 236 -16.07 14.92 23.64
CA ILE A 236 -17.36 14.27 23.34
C ILE A 236 -17.94 14.88 22.06
N ASP A 237 -17.79 16.18 21.87
CA ASP A 237 -18.32 16.91 20.72
C ASP A 237 -17.73 16.41 19.40
N TYR A 238 -16.46 16.02 19.37
CA TYR A 238 -15.87 15.37 18.21
C TYR A 238 -16.58 14.07 17.83
N LEU A 239 -16.92 13.22 18.80
CA LEU A 239 -17.67 12.00 18.52
C LEU A 239 -19.11 12.32 18.10
N LYS A 240 -19.79 13.27 18.76
CA LYS A 240 -21.14 13.70 18.40
C LYS A 240 -21.18 14.23 16.96
N GLN A 241 -20.21 15.05 16.57
CA GLN A 241 -20.07 15.54 15.22
C GLN A 241 -19.84 14.40 14.21
N MET A 242 -18.99 13.44 14.54
CA MET A 242 -18.78 12.25 13.71
C MET A 242 -20.07 11.43 13.54
N ILE A 243 -20.83 11.22 14.62
CA ILE A 243 -22.12 10.52 14.60
C ILE A 243 -23.11 11.23 13.68
N ILE A 244 -23.22 12.56 13.78
CA ILE A 244 -24.08 13.38 12.90
C ILE A 244 -23.71 13.16 11.44
N GLU A 245 -22.43 13.26 11.09
CA GLU A 245 -21.97 13.12 9.71
C GLU A 245 -22.19 11.69 9.17
N ILE A 246 -21.99 10.65 9.99
CA ILE A 246 -22.30 9.26 9.60
C ILE A 246 -23.81 9.06 9.40
N ASN A 247 -24.65 9.64 10.27
CA ASN A 247 -26.10 9.59 10.14
C ASN A 247 -26.58 10.25 8.83
N GLU A 248 -26.03 11.42 8.50
CA GLU A 248 -26.31 12.12 7.24
C GLU A 248 -25.94 11.27 6.02
N LEU A 249 -24.79 10.60 6.06
CA LEU A 249 -24.39 9.66 5.01
C LEU A 249 -25.37 8.50 4.89
N LYS A 250 -25.81 7.92 6.01
CA LYS A 250 -26.81 6.86 6.02
C LYS A 250 -28.14 7.31 5.43
N LEU A 251 -28.58 8.52 5.75
CA LEU A 251 -29.80 9.12 5.19
C LEU A 251 -29.67 9.45 3.71
N LYS A 252 -28.50 9.88 3.24
CA LYS A 252 -28.23 10.15 1.82
C LYS A 252 -28.22 8.87 0.98
N PHE A 253 -27.70 7.77 1.52
CA PHE A 253 -27.54 6.50 0.80
C PHE A 253 -28.37 5.35 1.40
N LYS A 254 -29.65 5.59 1.76
CA LYS A 254 -30.51 4.66 2.53
C LYS A 254 -30.51 3.19 2.08
N ASN A 255 -30.38 2.95 0.78
CA ASN A 255 -30.49 1.64 0.16
C ASN A 255 -29.13 0.98 -0.15
N SER A 256 -28.04 1.60 0.27
CA SER A 256 -26.69 1.11 0.02
C SER A 256 -26.24 0.14 1.11
N THR A 257 -25.31 -0.74 0.75
CA THR A 257 -24.50 -1.43 1.75
C THR A 257 -23.52 -0.42 2.34
N PHE A 258 -23.30 -0.48 3.66
CA PHE A 258 -22.36 0.37 4.38
C PHE A 258 -21.25 -0.47 4.97
N TRP A 259 -20.02 -0.04 4.77
CA TRP A 259 -18.84 -0.47 5.52
C TRP A 259 -18.25 0.72 6.25
N LEU A 260 -18.27 0.67 7.58
CA LEU A 260 -17.62 1.63 8.45
C LEU A 260 -16.38 0.96 9.04
N GLY A 261 -15.19 1.44 8.69
CA GLY A 261 -13.93 0.95 9.22
C GLY A 261 -13.16 2.07 9.89
N GLY A 262 -12.58 1.80 11.05
CA GLY A 262 -11.88 2.83 11.80
C GLY A 262 -11.28 2.38 13.11
N ASP A 263 -10.37 3.19 13.64
CA ASP A 263 -9.96 3.14 15.03
C ASP A 263 -10.68 4.27 15.79
N PHE A 264 -11.58 3.89 16.69
CA PHE A 264 -12.41 4.81 17.46
C PHE A 264 -11.82 5.11 18.85
N ASN A 265 -10.74 4.44 19.24
CA ASN A 265 -10.13 4.56 20.57
C ASN A 265 -11.17 4.47 21.72
N LEU A 266 -12.07 3.47 21.66
CA LEU A 266 -13.09 3.18 22.69
C LEU A 266 -12.80 1.83 23.39
N PRO A 267 -11.73 1.73 24.21
CA PRO A 267 -11.33 0.49 24.86
C PRO A 267 -12.30 0.00 25.95
N ASP A 268 -13.19 0.86 26.43
CA ASP A 268 -14.13 0.55 27.52
C ASP A 268 -15.28 -0.35 27.05
N ILE A 269 -15.57 -0.34 25.75
CA ILE A 269 -16.58 -1.19 25.11
C ILE A 269 -16.03 -2.60 24.92
N LYS A 270 -16.73 -3.61 25.42
CA LYS A 270 -16.44 -5.01 25.18
C LYS A 270 -17.30 -5.54 24.05
N TRP A 271 -16.62 -5.97 22.98
CA TRP A 271 -17.23 -6.63 21.83
C TRP A 271 -17.10 -8.15 21.98
N PRO A 272 -18.11 -8.94 21.56
CA PRO A 272 -19.35 -8.50 20.88
C PRO A 272 -20.49 -8.07 21.82
N GLU A 273 -20.36 -8.18 23.14
CA GLU A 273 -21.46 -8.03 24.10
C GLU A 273 -21.98 -6.59 24.24
N GLN A 274 -21.27 -5.60 23.70
CA GLN A 274 -21.56 -4.15 23.82
C GLN A 274 -21.62 -3.65 25.28
N ASN A 275 -20.92 -4.32 26.20
CA ASN A 275 -20.88 -3.93 27.60
C ASN A 275 -19.76 -2.91 27.86
N ILE A 276 -20.05 -1.88 28.65
CA ILE A 276 -19.05 -0.89 29.08
C ILE A 276 -18.49 -1.33 30.43
N SER A 277 -17.21 -1.70 30.46
CA SER A 277 -16.55 -2.23 31.67
C SER A 277 -15.34 -1.41 32.12
N GLY A 278 -14.94 -0.42 31.33
CA GLY A 278 -13.85 0.49 31.66
C GLY A 278 -14.33 1.89 32.02
N SER A 279 -13.40 2.67 32.56
CA SER A 279 -13.62 4.07 32.94
C SER A 279 -12.59 5.00 32.27
N MET A 280 -12.05 4.59 31.11
CA MET A 280 -11.07 5.40 30.39
C MET A 280 -11.71 6.64 29.79
N TYR A 281 -12.93 6.50 29.26
CA TYR A 281 -13.82 7.53 28.75
C TYR A 281 -15.15 7.51 29.49
N THR A 282 -15.95 8.57 29.34
CA THR A 282 -17.26 8.66 30.00
C THR A 282 -18.21 7.57 29.45
N LYS A 283 -19.13 7.13 30.31
CA LYS A 283 -20.16 6.16 29.92
C LYS A 283 -21.01 6.70 28.75
N GLU A 284 -21.44 7.97 28.83
CA GLU A 284 -22.18 8.67 27.76
C GLU A 284 -21.47 8.58 26.40
N LEU A 285 -20.15 8.77 26.36
CA LEU A 285 -19.39 8.74 25.11
C LEU A 285 -19.41 7.35 24.47
N ASN A 286 -19.21 6.31 25.28
CA ASN A 286 -19.24 4.93 24.82
C ASN A 286 -20.66 4.51 24.39
N GLU A 287 -21.69 4.88 25.17
CA GLU A 287 -23.10 4.62 24.85
C GLU A 287 -23.51 5.32 23.55
N ALA A 288 -23.16 6.59 23.35
CA ALA A 288 -23.48 7.33 22.13
C ALA A 288 -22.97 6.64 20.86
N PHE A 289 -21.80 6.01 20.92
CA PHE A 289 -21.27 5.24 19.79
C PHE A 289 -22.04 3.94 19.54
N ILE A 290 -22.37 3.20 20.60
CA ILE A 290 -23.18 1.97 20.52
C ILE A 290 -24.58 2.30 19.97
N ASP A 291 -25.21 3.35 20.50
CA ASP A 291 -26.52 3.83 20.09
C ASP A 291 -26.52 4.26 18.63
N MET A 292 -25.47 4.95 18.16
CA MET A 292 -25.32 5.25 16.72
C MET A 292 -25.34 3.97 15.88
N LEU A 293 -24.54 2.96 16.23
CA LEU A 293 -24.50 1.70 15.47
C LEU A 293 -25.87 1.01 15.45
N ASN A 294 -26.53 0.92 16.60
CA ASN A 294 -27.84 0.31 16.75
C ASN A 294 -28.92 1.07 15.95
N ASN A 295 -28.96 2.39 16.07
CA ASN A 295 -29.92 3.25 15.36
C ASN A 295 -29.76 3.20 13.83
N LEU A 296 -28.54 2.98 13.34
CA LEU A 296 -28.26 2.85 11.91
C LEU A 296 -28.40 1.43 11.37
N GLY A 297 -28.67 0.44 12.24
CA GLY A 297 -28.66 -0.98 11.89
C GLY A 297 -27.31 -1.42 11.34
N ILE A 298 -26.21 -0.95 11.94
CA ILE A 298 -24.84 -1.27 11.56
C ILE A 298 -24.25 -2.14 12.67
N GLU A 299 -23.84 -3.36 12.33
CA GLU A 299 -23.26 -4.31 13.29
C GLU A 299 -21.73 -4.30 13.21
N GLN A 300 -21.07 -4.31 14.36
CA GLN A 300 -19.62 -4.49 14.47
C GLN A 300 -19.28 -5.97 14.27
N MET A 301 -18.28 -6.25 13.43
CA MET A 301 -17.96 -7.62 13.00
C MET A 301 -16.66 -8.20 13.60
N VAL A 302 -15.89 -7.40 14.36
CA VAL A 302 -14.54 -7.78 14.83
C VAL A 302 -14.60 -8.33 16.25
N ASP A 303 -14.31 -9.63 16.39
CA ASP A 303 -14.39 -10.38 17.66
C ASP A 303 -13.01 -10.71 18.26
N PHE A 304 -11.95 -10.05 17.79
CA PHE A 304 -10.58 -10.32 18.24
C PHE A 304 -9.80 -9.02 18.55
N PRO A 305 -8.86 -9.06 19.52
CA PRO A 305 -8.01 -7.91 19.83
C PRO A 305 -7.18 -7.45 18.64
N THR A 306 -7.26 -6.16 18.34
CA THR A 306 -6.51 -5.50 17.26
C THR A 306 -5.33 -4.70 17.80
N ARG A 307 -5.34 -4.32 19.09
CA ARG A 307 -4.20 -3.68 19.75
C ARG A 307 -4.09 -4.17 21.19
N LYS A 308 -2.96 -4.81 21.52
CA LYS A 308 -2.78 -5.52 22.80
C LYS A 308 -3.96 -6.48 23.02
N ASP A 309 -4.72 -6.30 24.09
CA ASP A 309 -5.89 -7.09 24.46
C ASP A 309 -7.22 -6.37 24.16
N ASN A 310 -7.17 -5.20 23.50
CA ASN A 310 -8.35 -4.40 23.15
C ASN A 310 -8.75 -4.55 21.67
N ILE A 311 -10.05 -4.45 21.43
CA ILE A 311 -10.66 -4.38 20.10
C ILE A 311 -10.92 -2.91 19.80
N LEU A 312 -10.00 -2.26 19.08
CA LEU A 312 -10.06 -0.82 18.80
C LEU A 312 -10.35 -0.53 17.33
N ASP A 313 -9.81 -1.36 16.45
CA ASP A 313 -9.99 -1.27 15.00
C ASP A 313 -11.26 -2.05 14.63
N LEU A 314 -12.36 -1.32 14.44
CA LEU A 314 -13.69 -1.88 14.20
C LEU A 314 -14.01 -1.88 12.71
N PHE A 315 -14.51 -3.00 12.21
CA PHE A 315 -15.16 -3.09 10.90
C PHE A 315 -16.66 -3.34 11.14
N CYS A 316 -17.51 -2.44 10.68
CA CYS A 316 -18.95 -2.50 10.91
C CYS A 316 -19.73 -2.48 9.59
N THR A 317 -20.86 -3.18 9.52
CA THR A 317 -21.70 -3.22 8.31
C THR A 317 -23.19 -3.41 8.61
N ASN A 318 -24.07 -2.90 7.74
CA ASN A 318 -25.50 -3.19 7.76
C ASN A 318 -25.88 -4.45 6.96
N GLN A 319 -24.90 -5.17 6.40
CA GLN A 319 -25.12 -6.43 5.68
C GLN A 319 -24.13 -7.51 6.15
N PRO A 320 -24.21 -7.98 7.41
CA PRO A 320 -23.31 -8.99 7.96
C PRO A 320 -23.25 -10.27 7.12
N ALA A 321 -24.38 -10.66 6.50
CA ALA A 321 -24.50 -11.86 5.66
C ALA A 321 -23.58 -11.85 4.43
N LEU A 322 -23.10 -10.68 4.00
CA LEU A 322 -22.15 -10.57 2.88
C LEU A 322 -20.70 -10.85 3.32
N ILE A 323 -20.42 -10.81 4.62
CA ILE A 323 -19.08 -11.03 5.16
C ILE A 323 -18.81 -12.53 5.24
N THR A 324 -17.90 -13.02 4.40
CA THR A 324 -17.55 -14.45 4.34
C THR A 324 -16.41 -14.81 5.27
N LYS A 325 -15.58 -13.82 5.60
CA LYS A 325 -14.41 -14.02 6.44
C LYS A 325 -13.99 -12.70 7.06
N ILE A 326 -13.72 -12.75 8.35
CA ILE A 326 -13.01 -11.70 9.07
C ILE A 326 -11.90 -12.36 9.89
N LYS A 327 -10.70 -11.78 9.88
CA LYS A 327 -9.58 -12.27 10.69
C LYS A 327 -8.52 -11.23 10.92
N SER A 328 -7.79 -11.41 12.00
CA SER A 328 -6.58 -10.66 12.29
C SER A 328 -5.39 -11.17 11.46
N ILE A 329 -4.57 -10.26 10.94
CA ILE A 329 -3.25 -10.56 10.38
C ILE A 329 -2.20 -9.63 11.01
N PRO A 330 -0.91 -10.02 11.02
CA PRO A 330 0.15 -9.18 11.58
C PRO A 330 0.14 -7.79 10.93
N GLY A 331 0.01 -6.74 11.74
CA GLY A 331 0.09 -5.39 11.22
C GLY A 331 1.53 -4.87 11.05
N ILE A 332 1.61 -3.74 10.37
CA ILE A 332 2.87 -3.02 10.10
C ILE A 332 3.18 -1.96 11.17
N SER A 333 2.26 -1.75 12.12
CA SER A 333 2.39 -0.95 13.34
C SER A 333 2.25 -1.84 14.58
N ASP A 334 1.97 -1.27 15.76
CA ASP A 334 1.54 -1.99 16.97
C ASP A 334 0.07 -2.44 16.93
N HIS A 335 -0.68 -2.05 15.88
CA HIS A 335 -2.00 -2.59 15.59
C HIS A 335 -1.89 -3.79 14.67
N ASP A 336 -2.77 -4.76 14.85
CA ASP A 336 -3.03 -5.82 13.89
C ASP A 336 -3.97 -5.31 12.79
N ILE A 337 -3.88 -5.91 11.60
CA ILE A 337 -4.74 -5.56 10.47
C ILE A 337 -5.98 -6.45 10.49
N VAL A 338 -7.14 -5.84 10.30
CA VAL A 338 -8.40 -6.57 10.08
C VAL A 338 -8.52 -6.86 8.58
N LEU A 339 -8.46 -8.15 8.22
CA LEU A 339 -8.69 -8.61 6.85
C LEU A 339 -10.11 -9.14 6.72
N VAL A 340 -10.86 -8.56 5.79
CA VAL A 340 -12.25 -8.93 5.50
C VAL A 340 -12.37 -9.43 4.06
N ASP A 341 -13.01 -10.58 3.85
CA ASP A 341 -13.47 -11.03 2.53
C ASP A 341 -15.00 -10.96 2.50
N ALA A 342 -15.57 -10.23 1.54
CA ALA A 342 -17.01 -10.04 1.40
C ALA A 342 -17.50 -10.39 -0.02
N ILE A 343 -18.70 -10.97 -0.13
CA ILE A 343 -19.37 -11.23 -1.41
C ILE A 343 -20.02 -9.93 -1.86
N CYS A 344 -19.31 -9.20 -2.71
CA CYS A 344 -19.76 -7.97 -3.34
C CYS A 344 -19.13 -7.94 -4.73
N LYS A 345 -19.96 -7.78 -5.77
CA LYS A 345 -19.49 -7.78 -7.16
C LYS A 345 -19.36 -6.34 -7.65
N PRO A 346 -18.16 -5.74 -7.62
CA PRO A 346 -17.98 -4.36 -8.06
C PRO A 346 -18.17 -4.25 -9.57
N GLN A 347 -18.76 -3.14 -10.02
CA GLN A 347 -18.62 -2.71 -11.41
C GLN A 347 -17.15 -2.36 -11.67
N ARG A 348 -16.64 -2.83 -12.81
CA ARG A 348 -15.26 -2.61 -13.20
C ARG A 348 -15.19 -1.95 -14.56
N SER A 349 -14.33 -0.95 -14.69
CA SER A 349 -14.04 -0.39 -16.00
C SER A 349 -13.26 -1.40 -16.83
N LYS A 350 -13.42 -1.35 -18.16
CA LYS A 350 -12.55 -2.12 -19.06
C LYS A 350 -11.13 -1.59 -18.88
N GLN A 351 -10.28 -2.33 -18.17
CA GLN A 351 -8.87 -1.97 -18.07
C GLN A 351 -8.29 -1.91 -19.48
N SER A 352 -7.59 -0.82 -19.81
CA SER A 352 -6.91 -0.68 -21.09
C SER A 352 -5.89 -1.80 -21.23
N GLN A 353 -6.22 -2.76 -22.09
CA GLN A 353 -5.35 -3.86 -22.43
C GLN A 353 -4.24 -3.29 -23.30
N HIS A 354 -2.99 -3.40 -22.85
CA HIS A 354 -1.88 -2.93 -23.67
C HIS A 354 -1.65 -3.93 -24.80
N LYS A 355 -1.99 -3.51 -26.01
CA LYS A 355 -1.68 -4.26 -27.24
C LYS A 355 -0.18 -4.14 -27.47
N ILE A 356 0.52 -5.26 -27.49
CA ILE A 356 1.94 -5.32 -27.84
C ILE A 356 2.04 -5.94 -29.22
N TYR A 357 2.46 -5.16 -30.19
CA TYR A 357 2.77 -5.63 -31.53
C TYR A 357 4.02 -6.51 -31.52
N LEU A 358 3.91 -7.68 -32.14
CA LEU A 358 4.96 -8.69 -32.26
C LEU A 358 5.66 -8.52 -33.60
N TRP A 359 6.42 -7.44 -33.75
CA TRP A 359 7.15 -7.08 -34.97
C TRP A 359 8.03 -8.21 -35.52
N LYS A 360 8.55 -9.08 -34.66
CA LYS A 360 9.37 -10.25 -35.06
C LYS A 360 8.58 -11.35 -35.81
N LYS A 361 7.24 -11.32 -35.77
CA LYS A 361 6.36 -12.29 -36.43
C LYS A 361 5.64 -11.71 -37.65
N VAL A 362 6.02 -10.52 -38.06
CA VAL A 362 5.40 -9.81 -39.18
C VAL A 362 5.90 -10.38 -40.49
N ASP A 363 4.98 -10.57 -41.44
CA ASP A 363 5.35 -10.73 -42.84
C ASP A 363 5.75 -9.36 -43.42
N ILE A 364 7.06 -9.13 -43.46
CA ILE A 364 7.63 -7.85 -43.88
C ILE A 364 7.32 -7.57 -45.36
N LYS A 365 7.29 -8.59 -46.22
CA LYS A 365 7.01 -8.41 -47.66
C LYS A 365 5.57 -7.92 -47.84
N LYS A 366 4.62 -8.60 -47.20
CA LYS A 366 3.21 -8.22 -47.25
C LYS A 366 2.97 -6.80 -46.72
N ILE A 367 3.56 -6.43 -45.59
CA ILE A 367 3.42 -5.06 -45.06
C ILE A 367 4.00 -4.02 -46.04
N LYS A 368 5.16 -4.31 -46.64
CA LYS A 368 5.80 -3.39 -47.58
C LYS A 368 4.89 -3.15 -48.79
N ASP A 369 4.34 -4.20 -49.39
CA ASP A 369 3.47 -4.09 -50.56
C ASP A 369 2.19 -3.31 -50.25
N ILE A 370 1.54 -3.60 -49.11
CA ILE A 370 0.33 -2.88 -48.65
C ILE A 370 0.65 -1.40 -48.38
N THR A 371 1.79 -1.12 -47.74
CA THR A 371 2.18 0.26 -47.42
C THR A 371 2.49 1.05 -48.67
N SER A 372 3.16 0.45 -49.66
CA SER A 372 3.42 1.08 -50.95
C SER A 372 2.12 1.44 -51.68
N HIS A 373 1.14 0.53 -51.73
CA HIS A 373 -0.17 0.82 -52.32
C HIS A 373 -0.90 1.96 -51.59
N PHE A 374 -0.90 1.93 -50.25
CA PHE A 374 -1.53 2.97 -49.44
C PHE A 374 -0.91 4.35 -49.67
N ILE A 375 0.43 4.44 -49.74
CA ILE A 375 1.11 5.71 -50.00
C ILE A 375 0.77 6.23 -51.40
N SER A 376 0.74 5.38 -52.42
CA SER A 376 0.34 5.79 -53.78
C SER A 376 -1.08 6.35 -53.81
N GLU A 377 -2.02 5.71 -53.10
CA GLU A 377 -3.41 6.19 -52.98
C GLU A 377 -3.49 7.53 -52.23
N LEU A 378 -2.73 7.68 -51.15
CA LEU A 378 -2.71 8.89 -50.34
C LEU A 378 -2.11 10.09 -51.10
N ILE A 379 -1.06 9.86 -51.91
CA ILE A 379 -0.48 10.87 -52.79
C ILE A 379 -1.48 11.27 -53.89
N SER A 380 -2.22 10.32 -54.45
CA SER A 380 -3.26 10.64 -55.45
C SER A 380 -4.34 11.54 -54.87
N GLN A 381 -4.77 11.30 -53.62
CA GLN A 381 -5.78 12.12 -52.94
C GLN A 381 -5.26 13.48 -52.49
N ALA A 382 -3.95 13.62 -52.24
CA ALA A 382 -3.33 14.90 -51.89
C ALA A 382 -3.44 15.95 -53.01
N ASN A 383 -3.61 15.50 -54.26
CA ASN A 383 -3.81 16.37 -55.42
C ASN A 383 -5.24 16.96 -55.51
N GLU A 384 -6.17 16.58 -54.62
CA GLU A 384 -7.59 16.99 -54.66
C GLU A 384 -7.98 18.10 -53.66
N ASN A 385 -7.15 19.12 -53.42
CA ASN A 385 -7.45 20.25 -52.51
C ASN A 385 -7.73 19.88 -51.03
N LEU A 386 -7.17 18.77 -50.52
CA LEU A 386 -7.21 18.46 -49.08
C LEU A 386 -6.27 19.39 -48.28
N ASN A 387 -6.70 19.80 -47.10
CA ASN A 387 -5.84 20.54 -46.19
C ASN A 387 -4.82 19.61 -45.48
N ILE A 388 -3.75 20.19 -44.94
CA ILE A 388 -2.63 19.45 -44.32
C ILE A 388 -3.11 18.58 -43.15
N ASP A 389 -4.05 19.06 -42.34
CA ASP A 389 -4.57 18.33 -41.18
C ASP A 389 -5.37 17.08 -41.61
N GLN A 390 -6.16 17.19 -42.67
CA GLN A 390 -6.90 16.06 -43.26
C GLN A 390 -5.95 15.01 -43.82
N LEU A 391 -4.89 15.43 -44.52
CA LEU A 391 -3.86 14.53 -45.03
C LEU A 391 -3.11 13.83 -43.91
N TRP A 392 -2.74 14.55 -42.86
CA TRP A 392 -2.09 13.97 -41.68
C TRP A 392 -2.98 12.95 -40.97
N ASN A 393 -4.27 13.25 -40.79
CA ASN A 393 -5.21 12.31 -40.18
C ASN A 393 -5.38 11.05 -41.03
N LYS A 394 -5.54 11.18 -42.36
CA LYS A 394 -5.58 10.02 -43.27
C LYS A 394 -4.30 9.18 -43.20
N PHE A 395 -3.13 9.82 -43.20
CA PHE A 395 -1.85 9.13 -43.06
C PHE A 395 -1.76 8.37 -41.75
N LYS A 396 -2.09 9.04 -40.64
CA LYS A 396 -2.05 8.47 -39.29
C LYS A 396 -3.03 7.30 -39.14
N GLU A 397 -4.28 7.46 -39.58
CA GLU A 397 -5.31 6.42 -39.51
C GLU A 397 -4.97 5.23 -40.40
N GLY A 398 -4.56 5.47 -41.64
CA GLY A 398 -4.17 4.41 -42.57
C GLY A 398 -2.92 3.65 -42.10
N SER A 399 -1.91 4.36 -41.59
CA SER A 399 -0.73 3.73 -40.99
C SER A 399 -1.10 2.87 -39.78
N ASN A 400 -1.93 3.37 -38.86
CA ASN A 400 -2.38 2.61 -37.70
C ASN A 400 -3.20 1.38 -38.12
N LYS A 401 -4.06 1.49 -39.15
CA LYS A 401 -4.86 0.38 -39.67
C LYS A 401 -3.97 -0.72 -40.27
N ILE A 402 -2.98 -0.36 -41.09
CA ILE A 402 -2.03 -1.32 -41.67
C ILE A 402 -1.32 -2.09 -40.56
N ILE A 403 -0.86 -1.38 -39.52
CA ILE A 403 -0.22 -1.99 -38.35
C ILE A 403 -1.20 -2.90 -37.61
N ASP A 404 -2.43 -2.45 -37.36
CA ASP A 404 -3.43 -3.19 -36.61
C ASP A 404 -3.87 -4.49 -37.27
N ASP A 405 -4.00 -4.50 -38.60
CA ASP A 405 -4.49 -5.63 -39.39
C ASP A 405 -3.37 -6.64 -39.73
N ASN A 406 -2.12 -6.18 -39.86
CA ASN A 406 -1.03 -7.01 -40.38
C ASN A 406 0.06 -7.34 -39.35
N VAL A 407 0.12 -6.64 -38.21
CA VAL A 407 1.09 -6.95 -37.16
C VAL A 407 0.43 -7.83 -36.09
N PRO A 408 0.85 -9.10 -35.95
CA PRO A 408 0.35 -9.95 -34.89
C PRO A 408 0.58 -9.28 -33.55
N SER A 409 -0.40 -9.32 -32.67
CA SER A 409 -0.30 -8.67 -31.36
C SER A 409 -0.62 -9.63 -30.24
N LYS A 410 -0.07 -9.37 -29.06
CA LYS A 410 -0.49 -10.00 -27.83
C LYS A 410 -1.06 -8.95 -26.90
N ILE A 411 -2.14 -9.31 -26.22
CA ILE A 411 -2.68 -8.51 -25.13
C ILE A 411 -1.93 -8.89 -23.86
N THR A 412 -1.27 -7.92 -23.24
CA THR A 412 -0.67 -8.12 -21.91
C THR A 412 -1.50 -7.40 -20.86
N LYS A 413 -1.80 -8.11 -19.76
CA LYS A 413 -2.29 -7.49 -18.54
C LYS A 413 -1.10 -6.88 -17.81
N SER A 414 -1.20 -5.61 -17.44
CA SER A 414 -0.25 -5.03 -16.48
C SER A 414 -0.38 -5.79 -15.18
N LYS A 415 0.67 -6.52 -14.80
CA LYS A 415 0.75 -7.20 -13.51
C LYS A 415 1.72 -6.41 -12.67
N TYR A 416 1.24 -5.83 -11.57
CA TYR A 416 2.14 -5.26 -10.58
C TYR A 416 3.02 -6.38 -10.01
N THR A 417 4.31 -6.16 -10.08
CA THR A 417 5.35 -6.95 -9.41
C THR A 417 6.10 -5.98 -8.52
N ASN A 418 6.13 -6.27 -7.22
CA ASN A 418 7.00 -5.55 -6.31
C ASN A 418 8.46 -5.82 -6.74
N PRO A 419 9.23 -4.80 -7.16
CA PRO A 419 10.55 -5.01 -7.77
C PRO A 419 11.57 -5.66 -6.84
N TRP A 420 11.45 -5.43 -5.53
CA TRP A 420 12.34 -5.99 -4.52
C TRP A 420 11.75 -7.23 -3.82
N ALA A 421 10.62 -7.75 -4.30
CA ALA A 421 10.09 -8.99 -3.76
C ALA A 421 10.95 -10.18 -4.20
N ASN A 422 11.45 -10.93 -3.22
CA ASN A 422 12.22 -12.16 -3.44
C ASN A 422 11.63 -13.33 -2.64
N ARG A 423 12.03 -14.55 -2.99
CA ARG A 423 11.51 -15.78 -2.38
C ARG A 423 11.83 -15.87 -0.89
N ASP A 424 12.95 -15.30 -0.46
CA ASP A 424 13.40 -15.34 0.93
C ASP A 424 12.54 -14.44 1.82
N ILE A 425 12.22 -13.24 1.36
CA ILE A 425 11.26 -12.32 2.00
C ILE A 425 9.90 -12.99 2.10
N ASP A 426 9.41 -13.60 1.02
CA ASP A 426 8.14 -14.33 1.03
C ASP A 426 8.13 -15.46 2.07
N HIS A 427 9.24 -16.21 2.17
CA HIS A 427 9.39 -17.27 3.15
C HIS A 427 9.46 -16.72 4.59
N LEU A 428 10.20 -15.63 4.82
CA LEU A 428 10.25 -14.94 6.10
C LEU A 428 8.87 -14.43 6.53
N CYS A 429 8.11 -13.81 5.63
CA CYS A 429 6.74 -13.34 5.91
C CYS A 429 5.79 -14.51 6.21
N LYS A 430 5.92 -15.64 5.53
CA LYS A 430 5.16 -16.86 5.86
C LYS A 430 5.52 -17.39 7.25
N LYS A 431 6.82 -17.44 7.59
CA LYS A 431 7.32 -17.88 8.90
C LYS A 431 6.83 -16.95 10.02
N GLN A 432 6.90 -15.64 9.81
CA GLN A 432 6.35 -14.61 10.68
C GLN A 432 4.85 -14.81 10.92
N ARG A 433 4.06 -15.04 9.85
CA ARG A 433 2.61 -15.28 9.96
C ARG A 433 2.28 -16.55 10.74
N LYS A 434 3.03 -17.64 10.52
CA LYS A 434 2.89 -18.88 11.30
C LYS A 434 3.18 -18.63 12.79
N ALA A 435 4.24 -17.90 13.11
CA ALA A 435 4.59 -17.56 14.49
C ALA A 435 3.54 -16.67 15.15
N TYR A 436 3.00 -15.68 14.42
CA TYR A 436 1.90 -14.83 14.89
C TYR A 436 0.66 -15.65 15.25
N ASN A 437 0.19 -16.51 14.34
CA ASN A 437 -0.97 -17.37 14.58
C ASN A 437 -0.74 -18.26 15.81
N LYS A 438 0.49 -18.79 15.99
CA LYS A 438 0.86 -19.59 17.16
C LYS A 438 0.85 -18.76 18.44
N ALA A 439 1.37 -17.53 18.40
CA ALA A 439 1.38 -16.61 19.54
C ALA A 439 -0.04 -16.23 19.97
N LYS A 440 -0.93 -15.88 19.03
CA LYS A 440 -2.35 -15.59 19.30
C LYS A 440 -3.09 -16.82 19.85
N LYS A 441 -2.85 -18.01 19.29
CA LYS A 441 -3.52 -19.24 19.75
C LYS A 441 -3.10 -19.68 21.16
N THR A 442 -1.83 -19.52 21.52
CA THR A 442 -1.29 -20.09 22.77
C THR A 442 -1.17 -19.09 23.91
N GLY A 443 -1.09 -17.78 23.62
CA GLY A 443 -0.85 -16.73 24.61
C GLY A 443 0.54 -16.74 25.27
N LYS A 444 1.36 -17.78 25.07
CA LYS A 444 2.66 -17.98 25.74
C LYS A 444 3.68 -16.91 25.37
N GLN A 445 4.41 -16.41 26.37
CA GLN A 445 5.42 -15.37 26.20
C GLN A 445 6.52 -15.76 25.21
N GLU A 446 7.03 -17.00 25.30
CA GLU A 446 8.02 -17.55 24.36
C GLU A 446 7.57 -17.46 22.89
N HIS A 447 6.28 -17.71 22.62
CA HIS A 447 5.74 -17.65 21.26
C HIS A 447 5.54 -16.19 20.81
N LYS A 448 5.16 -15.30 21.72
CA LYS A 448 5.13 -13.85 21.47
C LYS A 448 6.52 -13.31 21.14
N ASP A 449 7.55 -13.73 21.86
CA ASP A 449 8.93 -13.27 21.63
C ASP A 449 9.51 -13.84 20.34
N LYS A 450 9.23 -15.11 20.02
CA LYS A 450 9.55 -15.68 18.70
C LYS A 450 8.90 -14.92 17.56
N TYR A 451 7.63 -14.53 17.71
CA TYR A 451 6.94 -13.69 16.73
C TYR A 451 7.59 -12.31 16.60
N LYS A 452 7.88 -11.62 17.72
CA LYS A 452 8.56 -10.31 17.71
C LYS A 452 9.91 -10.37 16.97
N LYS A 453 10.73 -11.39 17.26
CA LYS A 453 12.01 -11.62 16.58
C LYS A 453 11.82 -11.78 15.07
N LEU A 454 10.89 -12.63 14.64
CA LEU A 454 10.60 -12.84 13.22
C LEU A 454 10.01 -11.60 12.53
N LYS A 455 9.19 -10.80 13.23
CA LYS A 455 8.67 -9.52 12.72
C LYS A 455 9.81 -8.54 12.46
N ALA A 456 10.72 -8.38 13.41
CA ALA A 456 11.88 -7.51 13.27
C ALA A 456 12.80 -7.96 12.12
N THR A 457 13.10 -9.27 12.02
CA THR A 457 13.88 -9.82 10.91
C THR A 457 13.21 -9.56 9.55
N ALA A 458 11.92 -9.88 9.41
CA ALA A 458 11.21 -9.66 8.15
C ALA A 458 11.21 -8.18 7.74
N GLN A 459 10.95 -7.26 8.69
CA GLN A 459 10.97 -5.82 8.43
C GLN A 459 12.36 -5.32 8.01
N ARG A 460 13.43 -5.86 8.60
CA ARG A 460 14.80 -5.51 8.22
C ARG A 460 15.13 -5.98 6.81
N GLU A 461 14.87 -7.25 6.49
CA GLU A 461 15.19 -7.79 5.15
C GLU A 461 14.35 -7.13 4.05
N ILE A 462 13.07 -6.80 4.32
CA ILE A 462 12.23 -6.04 3.38
C ILE A 462 12.83 -4.65 3.10
N ARG A 463 13.28 -3.93 4.13
CA ARG A 463 13.91 -2.61 3.97
C ARG A 463 15.24 -2.71 3.23
N ARG A 464 16.07 -3.70 3.57
CA ARG A 464 17.34 -3.96 2.89
C ARG A 464 17.14 -4.20 1.40
N ALA A 465 16.20 -5.07 1.03
CA ALA A 465 15.92 -5.37 -0.37
C ALA A 465 15.42 -4.14 -1.15
N GLN A 466 14.60 -3.28 -0.53
CA GLN A 466 14.24 -2.01 -1.17
C GLN A 466 15.46 -1.09 -1.33
N SER A 467 16.28 -0.93 -0.29
CA SER A 467 17.46 -0.07 -0.34
C SER A 467 18.43 -0.49 -1.45
N THR A 468 18.72 -1.80 -1.55
CA THR A 468 19.54 -2.36 -2.64
C THR A 468 18.95 -2.04 -4.01
N TYR A 469 17.65 -2.24 -4.20
CA TYR A 469 16.97 -1.90 -5.45
C TYR A 469 17.04 -0.39 -5.79
N MET A 470 16.92 0.48 -4.79
CA MET A 470 17.04 1.93 -5.00
C MET A 470 18.47 2.34 -5.36
N GLN A 471 19.48 1.74 -4.71
CA GLN A 471 20.88 1.95 -5.05
C GLN A 471 21.19 1.49 -6.48
N GLU A 472 20.63 0.37 -6.93
CA GLU A 472 20.77 -0.10 -8.31
C GLU A 472 20.14 0.87 -9.33
N ILE A 473 19.00 1.50 -9.00
CA ILE A 473 18.36 2.51 -9.85
C ILE A 473 19.17 3.82 -9.90
N ILE A 474 19.75 4.21 -8.78
CA ILE A 474 20.42 5.52 -8.59
C ILE A 474 21.95 5.42 -8.85
N SER A 475 22.46 4.22 -9.11
CA SER A 475 23.88 3.93 -9.37
C SER A 475 24.48 4.81 -10.49
N PRO A 476 25.79 5.11 -10.47
CA PRO A 476 26.49 5.87 -11.51
C PRO A 476 26.32 5.34 -12.95
N GLN A 477 25.80 4.12 -13.14
CA GLN A 477 25.32 3.61 -14.43
C GLN A 477 24.03 4.31 -14.95
N LEU A 478 23.53 5.35 -14.27
CA LEU A 478 22.43 6.21 -14.72
C LEU A 478 22.64 6.74 -16.15
N GLU A 479 23.89 6.99 -16.55
CA GLU A 479 24.25 7.41 -17.91
C GLU A 479 24.00 6.29 -18.94
N GLU A 480 24.22 5.02 -18.57
CA GLU A 480 24.04 3.86 -19.46
C GLU A 480 22.58 3.38 -19.53
N LYS A 481 21.80 3.52 -18.44
CA LYS A 481 20.41 3.00 -18.35
C LYS A 481 19.41 4.02 -17.75
N PRO A 482 19.22 5.20 -18.36
CA PRO A 482 18.32 6.22 -17.83
C PRO A 482 16.85 5.79 -17.83
N LYS A 483 16.46 4.79 -18.64
CA LYS A 483 15.07 4.34 -18.80
C LYS A 483 14.45 3.81 -17.51
N SER A 484 15.18 3.01 -16.72
CA SER A 484 14.65 2.42 -15.47
C SER A 484 14.39 3.49 -14.41
N PHE A 485 15.33 4.44 -14.28
CA PHE A 485 15.18 5.62 -13.42
C PHE A 485 13.97 6.47 -13.81
N TRP A 486 13.87 6.87 -15.08
CA TRP A 486 12.74 7.69 -15.53
C TRP A 486 11.40 6.96 -15.45
N GLN A 487 11.36 5.64 -15.65
CA GLN A 487 10.15 4.83 -15.42
C GLN A 487 9.75 4.84 -13.94
N PHE A 488 10.70 4.67 -13.02
CA PHE A 488 10.46 4.75 -11.59
C PHE A 488 9.92 6.13 -11.18
N ILE A 489 10.58 7.21 -11.63
CA ILE A 489 10.14 8.59 -11.37
C ILE A 489 8.73 8.84 -11.92
N LYS A 490 8.46 8.41 -13.15
CA LYS A 490 7.14 8.59 -13.78
C LYS A 490 6.04 7.85 -13.02
N ALA A 491 6.34 6.67 -12.47
CA ALA A 491 5.40 5.92 -11.64
C ALA A 491 5.08 6.63 -10.33
N LYS A 492 6.07 7.31 -9.72
CA LYS A 492 5.91 8.07 -8.47
C LYS A 492 5.32 9.47 -8.66
N LYS A 493 5.41 10.06 -9.84
CA LYS A 493 4.89 11.42 -10.15
C LYS A 493 3.44 11.45 -10.68
N GLN A 494 2.76 10.32 -10.85
CA GLN A 494 1.39 10.34 -11.38
C GLN A 494 0.40 10.93 -10.36
N LYS A 495 -0.40 11.86 -10.90
CA LYS A 495 -1.18 12.96 -10.28
C LYS A 495 -1.92 12.68 -8.97
N HIS A 496 -1.91 13.72 -8.12
CA HIS A 496 -3.06 14.11 -7.28
C HIS A 496 -4.24 14.44 -8.23
N LEU A 497 -5.32 13.68 -8.18
CA LEU A 497 -6.61 14.17 -8.67
C LEU A 497 -7.11 15.19 -7.64
N GLU A 498 -6.74 16.45 -7.81
CA GLU A 498 -7.52 17.54 -7.23
C GLU A 498 -8.85 17.55 -7.98
N CYS A 499 -9.88 17.00 -7.35
CA CYS A 499 -11.25 17.30 -7.74
C CYS A 499 -11.49 18.78 -7.45
N HIS A 500 -11.26 19.63 -8.44
CA HIS A 500 -11.88 20.94 -8.49
C HIS A 500 -13.38 20.74 -8.72
N HIS A 501 -14.17 20.97 -7.67
CA HIS A 501 -15.55 21.39 -7.79
C HIS A 501 -15.62 22.87 -7.46
#